data_AF-A0A3S4PKD2-F1
#
_entry.id   AF-A0A3S4PKD2-F1
#
_cell.length_a   1.000
_cell.length_b   1.000
_cell.length_c   1.000
_cell.angle_alpha   90.00
_cell.angle_beta   90.00
_cell.angle_gamma   90.00
#
_symmetry.space_group_name_H-M   'P 1'
#
loop_
_entity.id
_entity.type
_entity.pdbx_description
1 polymer ?
#
loop_
_entity_poly.entity_id
_entity_poly.type
_entity_poly.pdbx_seq_one_letter_code
_entity_poly.pdbx_strand_id
1 'polypeptide(L)'
;MFGTGYEETRALLEGHPVTDQGFLLWKFLANVVSYLAGIPGGLFSPSLSIGAAFAPLLAQLPDVNPQTCALLGMGAYLAGVTRSPLTASVIVLELSHSPDLVIPMLAATVMATAVSGWIAPVSLYHALARQVLDKLAPNRP
;
A
#
# COMPACT_ATOMS: atom_id res chain seq x y z
N MET A 1 2.69 -9.85 -13.16
CA MET A 1 3.72 -8.79 -12.95
C MET A 1 3.36 -7.44 -13.56
N PHE A 2 2.74 -7.37 -14.74
CA PHE A 2 2.34 -6.11 -15.38
C PHE A 2 0.99 -5.59 -14.85
N GLY A 3 0.69 -4.31 -15.09
CA GLY A 3 -0.60 -3.70 -14.74
C GLY A 3 -0.69 -3.24 -13.29
N THR A 4 -1.86 -3.35 -12.66
CA THR A 4 -2.13 -2.83 -11.32
C THR A 4 -1.63 -3.73 -10.19
N GLY A 5 -1.43 -5.03 -10.46
CA GLY A 5 -1.16 -6.06 -9.45
C GLY A 5 -2.43 -6.64 -8.82
N TYR A 6 -3.60 -6.32 -9.39
CA TYR A 6 -4.90 -6.75 -8.90
C TYR A 6 -5.08 -8.27 -8.96
N GLU A 7 -4.70 -8.91 -10.06
CA GLU A 7 -4.83 -10.37 -10.22
C GLU A 7 -4.01 -11.12 -9.19
N GLU A 8 -2.77 -10.70 -8.93
CA GLU A 8 -1.92 -11.33 -7.92
C GLU A 8 -2.42 -11.06 -6.49
N THR A 9 -2.93 -9.85 -6.25
CA THR A 9 -3.55 -9.51 -4.96
C THR A 9 -4.82 -10.32 -4.72
N ARG A 10 -5.62 -10.52 -5.76
CA ARG A 10 -6.84 -11.32 -5.71
C ARG A 10 -6.52 -12.80 -5.47
N ALA A 11 -5.53 -13.34 -6.18
CA ALA A 11 -5.05 -14.70 -5.96
C ALA A 11 -4.61 -14.93 -4.51
N LEU A 12 -3.89 -13.97 -3.92
CA LEU A 12 -3.53 -13.99 -2.50
C LEU A 12 -4.74 -14.04 -1.57
N LEU A 13 -5.75 -13.21 -1.84
CA LEU A 13 -6.96 -13.15 -1.03
C LEU A 13 -7.83 -14.41 -1.19
N GLU A 14 -7.84 -15.03 -2.36
CA GLU A 14 -8.55 -16.29 -2.63
C GLU A 14 -7.78 -17.53 -2.13
N GLY A 15 -6.57 -17.35 -1.59
CA GLY A 15 -5.74 -18.44 -1.08
C GLY A 15 -5.02 -19.25 -2.17
N HIS A 16 -4.99 -18.73 -3.39
CA HIS A 16 -4.21 -19.29 -4.48
C HIS A 16 -2.72 -18.94 -4.30
N PRO A 17 -1.80 -19.89 -4.60
CA PRO A 17 -0.38 -19.62 -4.49
C PRO A 17 0.03 -18.50 -5.44
N VAL A 18 0.76 -17.51 -4.93
CA VAL A 18 1.36 -16.46 -5.76
C VAL A 18 2.37 -17.10 -6.68
N THR A 19 2.13 -16.99 -7.98
CA THR A 19 2.94 -17.63 -9.03
C THR A 19 4.40 -17.16 -9.03
N ASP A 20 4.69 -15.99 -8.45
CA ASP A 20 6.03 -15.40 -8.49
C ASP A 20 6.46 -14.82 -7.12
N GLN A 21 7.46 -15.45 -6.51
CA GLN A 21 8.07 -15.00 -5.24
C GLN A 21 8.76 -13.62 -5.38
N GLY A 22 9.11 -13.21 -6.60
CA GLY A 22 9.68 -11.90 -6.89
C GLY A 22 8.64 -10.78 -7.03
N PHE A 23 7.34 -11.08 -6.97
CA PHE A 23 6.27 -10.11 -7.22
C PHE A 23 6.40 -8.85 -6.37
N LEU A 24 6.68 -8.99 -5.06
CA LEU A 24 6.85 -7.86 -4.14
C LEU A 24 7.96 -6.90 -4.61
N LEU A 25 9.17 -7.45 -4.84
CA LEU A 25 10.36 -6.69 -5.22
C LEU A 25 10.17 -5.99 -6.56
N TRP A 26 9.72 -6.75 -7.57
CA TRP A 26 9.52 -6.21 -8.91
C TRP A 26 8.38 -5.18 -8.95
N LYS A 27 7.30 -5.39 -8.20
CA LYS A 27 6.19 -4.44 -8.15
C LYS A 27 6.59 -3.13 -7.46
N PHE A 28 7.33 -3.24 -6.37
CA PHE A 28 7.89 -2.07 -5.68
C PHE A 28 8.83 -1.28 -6.61
N LEU A 29 9.75 -1.96 -7.29
CA LEU A 29 10.67 -1.32 -8.24
C LEU A 29 9.92 -0.68 -9.41
N ALA A 30 8.95 -1.38 -10.00
CA ALA A 30 8.11 -0.82 -11.07
C ALA A 30 7.36 0.43 -10.61
N ASN A 31 6.85 0.46 -9.37
CA ASN A 31 6.20 1.64 -8.80
C ASN A 31 7.18 2.82 -8.66
N VAL A 32 8.38 2.58 -8.12
CA VAL A 32 9.43 3.60 -7.99
C VAL A 32 9.86 4.13 -9.36
N VAL A 33 10.13 3.24 -10.33
CA VAL A 33 10.54 3.63 -11.68
C VAL A 33 9.44 4.41 -12.40
N SER A 34 8.18 3.97 -12.29
CA SER A 34 7.04 4.67 -12.91
C SER A 34 6.88 6.08 -12.33
N TYR A 35 7.08 6.21 -11.02
CA TYR A 35 7.03 7.50 -10.33
C TYR A 35 8.19 8.42 -10.77
N LEU A 36 9.41 7.91 -10.83
CA LEU A 36 10.58 8.68 -11.28
C LEU A 36 10.49 9.07 -12.77
N ALA A 37 9.86 8.24 -13.60
CA ALA A 37 9.61 8.52 -15.00
C ALA A 37 8.50 9.58 -15.21
N GLY A 38 7.81 10.03 -14.14
CA GLY A 38 6.74 11.02 -14.24
C GLY A 38 5.51 10.53 -14.98
N ILE A 39 5.32 9.20 -15.06
CA ILE A 39 4.17 8.61 -15.75
C ILE A 39 2.90 8.96 -14.96
N PRO A 40 1.88 9.57 -15.60
CA PRO A 40 0.62 9.87 -14.91
C PRO A 40 -0.05 8.56 -14.49
N GLY A 41 -0.12 8.30 -13.19
CA GLY A 41 -0.67 7.08 -12.63
C GLY A 41 -1.04 7.23 -11.15
N GLY A 42 -2.07 6.51 -10.73
CA GLY A 42 -2.51 6.48 -9.34
C GLY A 42 -1.61 5.57 -8.49
N LEU A 43 -1.22 6.05 -7.30
CA LEU A 43 -0.42 5.28 -6.34
C LEU A 43 -1.25 4.28 -5.53
N PHE A 44 -2.57 4.39 -5.60
CA PHE A 44 -3.51 3.64 -4.77
C PHE A 44 -3.47 2.13 -5.00
N SER A 45 -3.72 1.68 -6.23
CA SER A 45 -3.74 0.25 -6.57
C SER A 45 -2.39 -0.46 -6.41
N PRO A 46 -1.24 0.13 -6.82
CA PRO A 46 0.06 -0.47 -6.53
C PRO A 46 0.35 -0.52 -5.02
N SER A 47 -0.14 0.46 -4.24
CA SER A 47 0.02 0.43 -2.77
C SER A 47 -0.69 -0.76 -2.13
N LEU A 48 -1.92 -1.04 -2.55
CA LEU A 48 -2.65 -2.22 -2.07
C LEU A 48 -1.93 -3.52 -2.46
N SER A 49 -1.49 -3.61 -3.72
CA SER A 49 -0.85 -4.83 -4.22
C SER A 49 0.50 -5.12 -3.54
N ILE A 50 1.31 -4.08 -3.32
CA ILE A 50 2.57 -4.20 -2.59
C ILE A 50 2.30 -4.58 -1.13
N GLY A 51 1.30 -3.96 -0.48
CA GLY A 51 0.90 -4.29 0.89
C GLY A 51 0.46 -5.75 1.05
N ALA A 52 -0.36 -6.26 0.13
CA ALA A 52 -0.78 -7.67 0.12
C ALA A 52 0.40 -8.62 -0.07
N ALA A 53 1.36 -8.24 -0.91
CA ALA A 53 2.52 -9.06 -1.24
C ALA A 53 3.49 -9.29 -0.07
N PHE A 54 3.33 -8.60 1.06
CA PHE A 54 4.05 -8.92 2.30
C PHE A 54 3.48 -10.14 3.03
N ALA A 55 2.24 -10.54 2.75
CA ALA A 55 1.58 -11.62 3.48
C ALA A 55 2.26 -12.99 3.36
N PRO A 56 2.77 -13.44 2.20
CA PRO A 56 3.52 -14.69 2.10
C PRO A 56 4.79 -14.73 2.95
N LEU A 57 5.41 -13.57 3.21
CA LEU A 57 6.57 -13.47 4.11
C LEU A 57 6.14 -13.68 5.56
N LEU A 58 5.00 -13.11 5.95
CA LEU A 58 4.43 -13.25 7.29
C LEU A 58 3.79 -14.63 7.52
N ALA A 59 3.32 -15.29 6.47
CA ALA A 59 2.75 -16.64 6.50
C ALA A 59 3.77 -17.73 6.87
N GLN A 60 5.08 -17.40 6.91
CA GLN A 60 6.11 -18.30 7.43
C GLN A 60 6.08 -18.40 8.96
N LEU A 61 5.39 -17.49 9.64
CA LEU A 61 5.16 -17.54 11.08
C LEU A 61 4.06 -18.57 11.40
N PRO A 62 4.24 -19.41 12.43
CA PRO A 62 3.21 -20.35 12.86
C PRO A 62 1.94 -19.62 13.32
N ASP A 63 0.78 -20.24 13.09
CA ASP A 63 -0.56 -19.76 13.48
C ASP A 63 -1.04 -18.44 12.83
N VAL A 64 -0.41 -18.02 11.73
CA VAL A 64 -0.81 -16.80 11.00
C VAL A 64 -1.65 -17.12 9.77
N ASN A 65 -2.86 -16.56 9.68
CA ASN A 65 -3.67 -16.63 8.47
C ASN A 65 -3.11 -15.69 7.38
N PRO A 66 -2.65 -16.21 6.22
CA PRO A 66 -2.09 -15.39 5.15
C PRO A 66 -3.06 -14.35 4.58
N GLN A 67 -4.35 -14.67 4.50
CA GLN A 67 -5.38 -13.74 3.98
C GLN A 67 -5.55 -12.54 4.91
N THR A 68 -5.61 -12.78 6.22
CA THR A 68 -5.67 -11.71 7.23
C THR A 68 -4.43 -10.83 7.14
N CYS A 69 -3.24 -11.41 7.00
CA CYS A 69 -2.01 -10.65 6.79
C CYS A 69 -2.01 -9.84 5.50
N ALA A 70 -2.57 -10.37 4.41
CA ALA A 70 -2.70 -9.63 3.15
C ALA A 70 -3.58 -8.41 3.32
N LEU A 71 -4.75 -8.56 3.96
CA LEU A 71 -5.67 -7.45 4.23
C LEU A 71 -5.03 -6.39 5.13
N LEU A 72 -4.42 -6.80 6.24
CA LEU A 72 -3.74 -5.86 7.15
C LEU A 72 -2.57 -5.16 6.44
N GLY A 73 -1.81 -5.88 5.61
CA GLY A 73 -0.71 -5.34 4.82
C GLY A 73 -1.17 -4.32 3.77
N MET A 74 -2.26 -4.59 3.05
CA MET A 74 -2.90 -3.67 2.11
C MET A 74 -3.22 -2.33 2.78
N GLY A 75 -3.93 -2.39 3.93
CA GLY A 75 -4.33 -1.20 4.66
C GLY A 75 -3.14 -0.46 5.25
N ALA A 76 -2.22 -1.19 5.89
CA ALA A 76 -1.04 -0.62 6.53
C ALA A 76 -0.13 0.11 5.52
N TYR A 77 0.14 -0.49 4.36
CA TYR A 77 0.97 0.14 3.34
C TYR A 77 0.31 1.40 2.79
N LEU A 78 -0.98 1.32 2.43
CA LEU A 78 -1.73 2.49 1.95
C LEU A 78 -1.77 3.61 3.01
N ALA A 79 -2.02 3.28 4.28
CA ALA A 79 -2.01 4.25 5.37
C ALA A 79 -0.61 4.88 5.56
N GLY A 80 0.45 4.08 5.51
CA GLY A 80 1.82 4.55 5.63
C GLY A 80 2.23 5.52 4.51
N VAL A 81 1.80 5.26 3.28
CA VAL A 81 2.07 6.12 2.12
C VAL A 81 1.25 7.42 2.16
N THR A 82 -0.05 7.30 2.45
CA THR A 82 -1.01 8.41 2.32
C THR A 82 -1.17 9.25 3.58
N ARG A 83 -0.78 8.70 4.73
CA ARG A 83 -1.02 9.25 6.07
C ARG A 83 -2.50 9.46 6.40
N SER A 84 -3.36 8.59 5.87
CA SER A 84 -4.78 8.55 6.24
C SER A 84 -5.20 7.16 6.75
N PRO A 85 -4.99 6.85 8.05
CA PRO A 85 -5.26 5.52 8.59
C PRO A 85 -6.75 5.14 8.57
N LEU A 86 -7.64 6.10 8.85
CA LEU A 86 -9.09 5.86 8.81
C LEU A 86 -9.58 5.57 7.38
N THR A 87 -9.18 6.41 6.41
CA THR A 87 -9.56 6.22 5.01
C THR A 87 -9.02 4.90 4.47
N ALA A 88 -7.74 4.58 4.73
CA ALA A 88 -7.15 3.33 4.28
C ALA A 88 -7.84 2.11 4.88
N SER A 89 -8.19 2.16 6.17
CA SER A 89 -8.91 1.07 6.84
C SER A 89 -10.28 0.84 6.23
N VAL A 90 -11.10 1.89 6.11
CA VAL A 90 -12.45 1.80 5.52
C VAL A 90 -12.39 1.21 4.12
N ILE A 91 -11.47 1.72 3.28
CA ILE A 91 -11.30 1.23 1.92
C ILE A 91 -11.04 -0.27 1.89
N VAL A 92 -10.10 -0.77 2.69
CA VAL A 92 -9.74 -2.19 2.63
C VAL A 92 -10.85 -3.07 3.19
N LEU A 93 -11.51 -2.65 4.27
CA LEU A 93 -12.62 -3.37 4.87
C LEU A 93 -13.82 -3.50 3.92
N GLU A 94 -14.13 -2.42 3.20
CA GLU A 94 -15.19 -2.43 2.17
C GLU A 94 -14.82 -3.33 0.99
N LEU A 95 -13.57 -3.23 0.49
CA LEU A 95 -13.10 -4.07 -0.62
C LEU A 95 -13.10 -5.56 -0.27
N SER A 96 -12.76 -5.91 0.97
CA SER A 96 -12.66 -7.29 1.42
C SER A 96 -13.95 -7.86 2.02
N HIS A 97 -14.97 -7.02 2.25
CA HIS A 97 -16.20 -7.38 2.95
C HIS A 97 -15.93 -8.07 4.31
N SER A 98 -14.89 -7.62 5.04
CA SER A 98 -14.42 -8.26 6.28
C SER A 98 -14.51 -7.33 7.51
N PRO A 99 -15.71 -6.98 7.99
CA PRO A 99 -15.89 -6.03 9.09
C PRO A 99 -15.30 -6.51 10.42
N ASP A 100 -15.10 -7.81 10.60
CA ASP A 100 -14.50 -8.38 11.81
C ASP A 100 -13.05 -7.91 12.04
N LEU A 101 -12.39 -7.40 10.99
CA LEU A 101 -11.01 -6.92 11.04
C LEU A 101 -10.91 -5.43 11.35
N VAL A 102 -11.99 -4.72 11.69
CA VAL A 102 -11.96 -3.26 11.95
C VAL A 102 -10.89 -2.87 12.98
N ILE A 103 -10.88 -3.54 14.14
CA ILE A 103 -9.93 -3.24 15.22
C ILE A 103 -8.47 -3.53 14.82
N PRO A 104 -8.11 -4.73 14.33
CA PRO A 104 -6.73 -5.00 13.93
C PRO A 104 -6.30 -4.15 12.72
N MET A 105 -7.21 -3.82 11.79
CA MET A 105 -6.93 -2.94 10.66
C MET A 105 -6.57 -1.53 11.12
N LEU A 106 -7.36 -0.94 12.02
CA LEU A 106 -7.07 0.37 12.57
C LEU A 106 -5.74 0.38 13.33
N ALA A 107 -5.47 -0.66 14.13
CA ALA A 107 -4.18 -0.78 14.82
C ALA A 107 -3.01 -0.82 13.83
N ALA A 108 -3.10 -1.66 12.80
CA ALA A 108 -2.06 -1.79 11.77
C ALA A 108 -1.84 -0.48 10.99
N THR A 109 -2.92 0.18 10.56
CA THR A 109 -2.83 1.43 9.79
C THR A 109 -2.30 2.60 10.62
N VAL A 110 -2.67 2.71 11.90
CA VAL A 110 -2.15 3.74 12.80
C VAL A 110 -0.67 3.50 13.07
N MET A 111 -0.25 2.27 13.35
CA MET A 111 1.17 1.94 13.54
C MET A 111 1.98 2.26 12.29
N ALA A 112 1.51 1.87 11.11
CA ALA A 112 2.19 2.16 9.85
C ALA A 112 2.28 3.67 9.58
N THR A 113 1.22 4.42 9.88
CA THR A 113 1.19 5.89 9.75
C THR A 113 2.20 6.54 10.72
N ALA A 114 2.32 6.04 11.94
CA ALA A 114 3.25 6.53 12.95
C ALA A 114 4.71 6.25 12.57
N VAL A 115 5.02 5.00 12.19
CA VAL A 115 6.37 4.58 11.75
C VAL A 115 6.79 5.34 10.49
N SER A 116 5.89 5.47 9.52
CA SER A 116 6.12 6.33 8.35
C SER A 116 6.41 7.77 8.77
N GLY A 117 5.78 8.25 9.85
CA GLY A 117 5.99 9.55 10.50
C GLY A 117 7.40 9.82 10.91
N TRP A 118 8.01 8.81 11.51
CA TRP A 118 9.37 8.90 12.01
C TRP A 118 10.40 8.81 10.89
N ILE A 119 10.11 8.06 9.82
CA ILE A 119 11.04 7.87 8.70
C ILE A 119 10.96 9.02 7.70
N ALA A 120 9.75 9.43 7.32
CA ALA A 120 9.49 10.45 6.31
C ALA A 120 8.59 11.55 6.90
N PRO A 121 9.13 12.76 7.18
CA PRO A 121 8.35 13.82 7.84
C PRO A 121 7.23 14.41 6.97
N VAL A 122 7.26 14.18 5.65
CA VAL A 122 6.26 14.66 4.69
C VAL A 122 5.53 13.49 4.03
N SER A 123 4.19 13.53 3.96
CA SER A 123 3.41 12.51 3.25
C SER A 123 3.61 12.60 1.75
N LEU A 124 3.50 11.46 1.05
CA LEU A 124 3.77 11.39 -0.39
C LEU A 124 2.88 12.34 -1.20
N TYR A 125 1.57 12.37 -0.89
CA TYR A 125 0.65 13.28 -1.57
C TYR A 125 0.94 14.75 -1.28
N HIS A 126 1.42 15.09 -0.09
CA HIS A 126 1.82 16.46 0.21
C HIS A 126 3.11 16.86 -0.52
N ALA A 127 4.08 15.94 -0.64
CA ALA A 127 5.28 16.16 -1.44
C ALA A 127 4.96 16.37 -2.93
N LEU A 128 4.04 15.55 -3.48
CA LEU A 128 3.53 15.70 -4.84
C LEU A 128 2.83 17.05 -5.06
N ALA A 129 1.97 17.46 -4.12
CA ALA A 129 1.28 18.73 -4.20
C ALA A 129 2.28 19.91 -4.26
N ARG A 130 3.36 19.87 -3.46
CA ARG A 130 4.42 20.89 -3.53
C ARG A 130 5.09 20.95 -4.89
N GLN A 131 5.45 19.80 -5.48
CA GLN A 131 6.05 19.79 -6.82
C GLN A 131 5.15 20.40 -7.90
N VAL A 132 3.83 20.19 -7.83
CA VAL A 132 2.87 20.81 -8.75
C VAL A 132 2.79 22.32 -8.50
N LEU A 133 2.70 22.74 -7.24
CA LEU A 133 2.64 24.15 -6.87
C LEU A 133 3.91 24.92 -7.26
N ASP A 134 5.10 24.33 -7.06
CA ASP A 134 6.38 24.92 -7.42
C ASP A 134 6.51 25.14 -8.93
N LYS A 135 5.97 24.21 -9.74
CA LYS A 135 5.89 24.38 -11.21
C LYS A 135 4.91 25.46 -11.63
N LEU A 136 3.84 25.70 -10.87
CA LEU A 136 2.81 26.70 -11.19
C LEU A 136 3.16 28.11 -10.70
N ALA A 137 4.01 28.25 -9.68
CA ALA A 137 4.45 29.54 -9.14
C ALA A 137 5.98 29.64 -9.00
N PRO A 138 6.74 29.60 -10.12
CA PRO A 138 8.20 29.57 -10.09
C PRO A 138 8.88 30.83 -9.52
N ASN A 139 8.14 31.94 -9.32
CA ASN A 139 8.64 33.22 -8.81
C ASN A 139 7.65 33.84 -7.82
N ARG A 140 7.69 33.43 -6.55
CA ARG A 140 7.27 34.34 -5.47
C ARG A 140 8.55 34.96 -4.89
N PRO A 141 8.65 36.31 -4.85
CA PRO A 141 9.83 37.02 -4.35
C PRO A 141 10.10 36.72 -2.87
#